data_AF-A0A427AQF4-F1
#
_entry.id   AF-A0A427AQF4-F1
#
_cell.length_a   1.000
_cell.length_b   1.000
_cell.length_c   1.000
_cell.angle_alpha   90.00
_cell.angle_beta   90.00
_cell.angle_gamma   90.00
#
_symmetry.space_group_name_H-M   'P 1'
#
loop_
_entity.id
_entity.type
_entity.pdbx_description
1 polymer ?
#
loop_
_entity_poly.entity_id
_entity_poly.type
_entity_poly.pdbx_seq_one_letter_code
_entity_poly.pdbx_strand_id
1 'polypeptide(L)'
;MVMDAYNYSAGLPLVQEYLCQFEQLVKEYLPMLGEHFTQEMVNPSMYASQWFITVFSYSFPFPLALRIWDVFLYEGVKVVFQVGLALLRFCHDDLIKLPFEKLLHALKNFPAEAMNPDKLLPLAFSIKVSKRLEEFKREYEKRKERPFPHSLPSVSSSSIPSHNLAGLE
;
A
#
# COMPACT_ATOMS: atom_id res chain seq x y z
N MET A 1 5.42 17.91 11.22
CA MET A 1 5.36 16.43 11.19
C MET A 1 4.78 15.98 9.85
N VAL A 2 5.49 16.29 8.75
CA VAL A 2 5.13 15.94 7.36
C VAL A 2 6.44 15.56 6.65
N MET A 3 7.09 14.49 7.09
CA MET A 3 8.38 14.06 6.52
C MET A 3 8.43 12.59 6.07
N ASP A 4 7.32 11.85 6.12
CA ASP A 4 7.33 10.43 5.75
C ASP A 4 6.74 10.11 4.37
N ALA A 5 6.17 11.08 3.66
CA ALA A 5 5.59 10.86 2.33
C ALA A 5 6.60 11.03 1.17
N TYR A 6 7.67 11.82 1.35
CA TYR A 6 8.58 12.15 0.23
C TYR A 6 9.85 11.30 0.17
N ASN A 7 10.23 10.60 1.25
CA ASN A 7 11.51 9.88 1.31
C ASN A 7 11.48 8.45 0.73
N TYR A 8 10.35 7.98 0.22
CA TYR A 8 10.28 6.71 -0.55
C TYR A 8 10.34 6.90 -2.07
N SER A 9 10.30 8.14 -2.56
CA SER A 9 10.35 8.44 -4.01
C SER A 9 11.69 8.07 -4.65
N ALA A 10 12.76 7.96 -3.86
CA ALA A 10 14.12 7.71 -4.34
C ALA A 10 14.62 6.25 -4.18
N GLY A 11 13.89 5.37 -3.48
CA GLY A 11 14.43 4.09 -3.02
C GLY A 11 14.10 2.88 -3.90
N LEU A 12 12.82 2.61 -4.15
CA LEU A 12 12.35 1.36 -4.79
C LEU A 12 11.02 1.60 -5.52
N PRO A 13 11.03 2.12 -6.76
CA PRO A 13 9.79 2.47 -7.48
C PRO A 13 8.84 1.27 -7.65
N LEU A 14 9.40 0.06 -7.73
CA LEU A 14 8.66 -1.19 -7.86
C LEU A 14 7.86 -1.55 -6.59
N VAL A 15 8.39 -1.25 -5.39
CA VAL A 15 7.65 -1.50 -4.15
C VAL A 15 6.45 -0.57 -4.01
N GLN A 16 6.56 0.68 -4.48
CA GLN A 16 5.42 1.60 -4.49
C GLN A 16 4.29 1.13 -5.41
N GLU A 17 4.65 0.60 -6.59
CA GLU A 17 3.69 -0.07 -7.48
C GLU A 17 3.01 -1.23 -6.75
N TYR A 18 3.78 -2.11 -6.12
CA TYR A 18 3.23 -3.27 -5.39
C TYR A 18 2.33 -2.87 -4.24
N LEU A 19 2.68 -1.86 -3.45
CA LEU A 19 1.85 -1.37 -2.35
C LEU A 19 0.53 -0.78 -2.87
N CYS A 20 0.57 -0.05 -3.99
CA CYS A 20 -0.64 0.47 -4.63
C CYS A 20 -1.55 -0.67 -5.13
N GLN A 21 -0.97 -1.67 -5.82
CA GLN A 21 -1.72 -2.85 -6.26
C GLN A 21 -2.31 -3.62 -5.07
N PHE A 22 -1.55 -3.77 -3.99
CA PHE A 22 -2.00 -4.47 -2.79
C PHE A 22 -3.17 -3.75 -2.13
N GLU A 23 -3.14 -2.41 -2.06
CA GLU A 23 -4.26 -1.60 -1.57
C GLU A 23 -5.55 -1.88 -2.36
N GLN A 24 -5.45 -1.90 -3.70
CA GLN A 24 -6.60 -2.17 -4.57
C GLN A 24 -7.11 -3.61 -4.38
N LEU A 25 -6.21 -4.57 -4.24
CA LEU A 25 -6.58 -5.96 -3.97
C LEU A 25 -7.27 -6.12 -2.61
N VAL A 26 -6.83 -5.41 -1.56
CA VAL A 26 -7.53 -5.44 -0.26
C VAL A 26 -8.94 -4.90 -0.41
N LYS A 27 -9.12 -3.78 -1.11
CA LYS A 27 -10.44 -3.19 -1.37
C LYS A 27 -11.36 -4.11 -2.18
N GLU A 28 -10.79 -4.92 -3.09
CA GLU A 28 -11.58 -5.85 -3.90
C GLU A 28 -11.91 -7.17 -3.18
N TYR A 29 -10.92 -7.79 -2.53
CA TYR A 29 -11.06 -9.13 -1.93
C TYR A 29 -11.57 -9.11 -0.49
N LEU A 30 -11.35 -8.00 0.23
CA LEU A 30 -11.71 -7.81 1.63
C LEU A 30 -12.38 -6.43 1.80
N PRO A 31 -13.53 -6.17 1.14
CA PRO A 31 -14.09 -4.83 1.00
C PRO A 31 -14.38 -4.15 2.34
N MET A 32 -14.92 -4.88 3.32
CA MET A 32 -15.16 -4.34 4.66
C MET A 32 -13.86 -3.89 5.34
N LEU A 33 -12.81 -4.70 5.23
CA LEU A 33 -11.50 -4.36 5.80
C LEU A 33 -10.83 -3.21 5.03
N GLY A 34 -10.98 -3.16 3.71
CA GLY A 34 -10.49 -2.07 2.89
C GLY A 34 -11.17 -0.73 3.20
N GLU A 35 -12.48 -0.75 3.47
CA GLU A 35 -13.22 0.42 3.95
C GLU A 35 -12.73 0.85 5.34
N HIS A 36 -12.61 -0.10 6.28
CA HIS A 36 -12.09 0.17 7.62
C HIS A 36 -10.69 0.77 7.60
N PHE A 37 -9.77 0.23 6.78
CA PHE A 37 -8.44 0.79 6.60
C PHE A 37 -8.48 2.22 6.07
N THR A 38 -9.43 2.52 5.18
CA THR A 38 -9.63 3.89 4.66
C THR A 38 -10.12 4.83 5.75
N GLN A 39 -11.08 4.39 6.57
CA GLN A 39 -11.62 5.17 7.70
C GLN A 39 -10.55 5.45 8.77
N GLU A 40 -9.71 4.46 9.07
CA GLU A 40 -8.61 4.58 10.02
C GLU A 40 -7.32 5.18 9.40
N MET A 41 -7.35 5.61 8.13
CA MET A 41 -6.20 6.18 7.41
C MET A 41 -4.96 5.26 7.38
N VAL A 42 -5.17 3.93 7.38
CA VAL A 42 -4.12 2.93 7.30
C VAL A 42 -3.77 2.63 5.84
N ASN A 43 -2.53 2.92 5.46
CA ASN A 43 -2.01 2.63 4.13
C ASN A 43 -1.06 1.41 4.16
N PRO A 44 -1.02 0.56 3.10
CA PRO A 44 -0.10 -0.57 3.03
C PRO A 44 1.36 -0.22 3.27
N SER A 45 1.81 0.99 2.91
CA SER A 45 3.18 1.44 3.16
C SER A 45 3.58 1.40 4.64
N MET A 46 2.61 1.50 5.57
CA MET A 46 2.83 1.51 7.02
C MET A 46 3.14 0.13 7.61
N TYR A 47 2.74 -0.96 6.93
CA TYR A 47 2.83 -2.33 7.48
C TYR A 47 3.37 -3.38 6.48
N ALA A 48 3.12 -3.22 5.18
CA ALA A 48 3.41 -4.21 4.16
C ALA A 48 4.71 -3.95 3.36
N SER A 49 5.33 -2.77 3.48
CA SER A 49 6.57 -2.43 2.75
C SER A 49 7.64 -3.52 2.89
N GLN A 50 7.85 -3.98 4.12
CA GLN A 50 8.84 -5.00 4.42
C GLN A 50 8.50 -6.38 3.83
N TRP A 51 7.21 -6.70 3.68
CA TRP A 51 6.76 -7.96 3.10
C TRP A 51 7.22 -8.07 1.65
N PHE A 52 7.08 -6.99 0.87
CA PHE A 52 7.51 -6.94 -0.52
C PHE A 52 9.03 -6.83 -0.68
N ILE A 53 9.72 -6.13 0.22
CA ILE A 53 11.18 -5.96 0.16
C ILE A 53 11.91 -7.26 0.54
N THR A 54 11.43 -7.96 1.56
CA THR A 54 12.14 -9.10 2.16
C THR A 54 11.50 -10.45 1.87
N VAL A 55 10.38 -10.47 1.13
CA VAL A 55 9.57 -11.67 0.88
C VAL A 55 9.29 -12.40 2.21
N PHE A 56 8.79 -11.62 3.18
CA PHE A 56 8.47 -12.06 4.55
C PHE A 56 9.62 -12.61 5.41
N SER A 57 10.86 -12.69 4.91
CA SER A 57 11.98 -13.30 5.65
C SER A 57 12.36 -12.57 6.94
N TYR A 58 12.05 -11.28 7.06
CA TYR A 58 12.27 -10.53 8.30
C TYR A 58 11.12 -10.64 9.30
N SER A 59 9.87 -10.65 8.80
CA SER A 59 8.69 -10.50 9.65
C SER A 59 8.10 -11.84 10.14
N PHE A 60 8.55 -12.97 9.60
CA PHE A 60 7.94 -14.29 9.83
C PHE A 60 8.96 -15.33 10.32
N PRO A 61 8.50 -16.38 11.04
CA PRO A 61 9.35 -17.50 11.43
C PRO A 61 10.03 -18.13 10.21
N PHE A 62 11.31 -18.49 10.39
CA PHE A 62 12.14 -19.04 9.32
C PHE A 62 11.52 -20.20 8.54
N PRO A 63 10.84 -21.20 9.18
CA PRO A 63 10.21 -22.29 8.44
C PRO A 63 9.12 -21.83 7.47
N LEU A 64 8.27 -20.87 7.87
CA LEU A 64 7.24 -20.34 6.98
C LEU A 64 7.87 -19.49 5.88
N ALA A 65 8.84 -18.64 6.23
CA ALA A 65 9.56 -17.83 5.25
C ALA A 65 10.14 -18.71 4.14
N LEU A 66 10.86 -19.79 4.47
CA LEU A 66 11.40 -20.72 3.48
C LEU A 66 10.33 -21.27 2.52
N ARG A 67 9.17 -21.68 3.02
CA ARG A 67 8.08 -22.21 2.18
C ARG A 67 7.50 -21.15 1.24
N ILE A 68 7.43 -19.90 1.69
CA ILE A 68 7.04 -18.77 0.82
C ILE A 68 8.13 -18.54 -0.23
N TRP A 69 9.40 -18.61 0.14
CA TRP A 69 10.53 -18.45 -0.77
C TRP A 69 10.58 -19.54 -1.85
N ASP A 70 10.31 -20.80 -1.51
CA ASP A 70 10.22 -21.90 -2.48
C ASP A 70 9.23 -21.57 -3.61
N VAL A 71 8.05 -21.05 -3.23
CA VAL A 71 7.01 -20.69 -4.20
C VAL A 71 7.31 -19.37 -4.89
N PHE A 72 7.92 -18.41 -4.21
CA PHE A 72 8.35 -17.15 -4.81
C PHE A 72 9.37 -17.38 -5.94
N LEU A 73 10.31 -18.31 -5.76
CA LEU A 73 11.28 -18.64 -6.80
C LEU A 73 10.63 -19.30 -8.03
N TYR A 74 9.47 -19.94 -7.87
CA TYR A 74 8.74 -20.60 -8.96
C TYR A 74 7.69 -19.68 -9.62
N GLU A 75 6.87 -18.98 -8.83
CA GLU A 75 5.74 -18.18 -9.31
C GLU A 75 6.00 -16.66 -9.34
N GLY A 76 7.12 -16.21 -8.77
CA GLY A 76 7.48 -14.80 -8.65
C GLY A 76 6.71 -14.04 -7.57
N VAL A 77 6.72 -12.71 -7.68
CA VAL A 77 6.18 -11.78 -6.66
C VAL A 77 4.69 -11.97 -6.36
N LYS A 78 3.94 -12.58 -7.27
CA LYS A 78 2.50 -12.87 -7.11
C LYS A 78 2.19 -13.54 -5.76
N VAL A 79 3.05 -14.46 -5.32
CA VAL A 79 2.84 -15.16 -4.04
C VAL A 79 2.84 -14.19 -2.85
N VAL A 80 3.58 -13.08 -2.92
CA VAL A 80 3.65 -12.11 -1.84
C VAL A 80 2.30 -11.44 -1.61
N PHE A 81 1.61 -11.08 -2.70
CA PHE A 81 0.26 -10.55 -2.65
C PHE A 81 -0.74 -11.57 -2.08
N GLN A 82 -0.65 -12.82 -2.55
CA GLN A 82 -1.54 -13.89 -2.10
C GLN A 82 -1.39 -14.17 -0.60
N VAL A 83 -0.15 -14.25 -0.11
CA VAL A 83 0.15 -14.46 1.32
C VAL A 83 -0.31 -13.25 2.14
N GLY A 84 -0.03 -12.02 1.70
CA GLY A 84 -0.50 -10.81 2.37
C GLY A 84 -2.01 -10.75 2.50
N LEU A 85 -2.76 -11.05 1.43
CA LEU A 85 -4.22 -11.11 1.47
C LEU A 85 -4.72 -12.26 2.35
N ALA A 86 -4.06 -13.41 2.33
CA ALA A 86 -4.43 -14.55 3.17
C ALA A 86 -4.26 -14.23 4.66
N LEU A 87 -3.19 -13.53 5.06
CA LEU A 87 -2.99 -13.07 6.43
C LEU A 87 -4.10 -12.12 6.88
N LEU A 88 -4.41 -11.11 6.06
CA LEU A 88 -5.49 -10.16 6.36
C LEU A 88 -6.86 -10.84 6.44
N ARG A 89 -7.11 -11.79 5.53
CA ARG A 89 -8.34 -12.59 5.54
C ARG A 89 -8.45 -13.48 6.78
N PHE A 90 -7.34 -14.10 7.20
CA PHE A 90 -7.31 -14.93 8.40
C PHE A 90 -7.60 -14.10 9.66
N CYS A 91 -7.04 -12.89 9.74
CA CYS A 91 -7.18 -12.01 10.90
C CYS A 91 -8.35 -11.02 10.77
N HIS A 92 -9.20 -11.17 9.75
CA HIS A 92 -10.21 -10.17 9.37
C HIS A 92 -11.06 -9.72 10.55
N ASP A 93 -11.64 -10.70 11.25
CA ASP A 93 -12.58 -10.43 12.34
C ASP A 93 -11.90 -9.67 13.47
N ASP A 94 -10.62 -9.92 13.73
CA ASP A 94 -9.87 -9.18 14.73
C ASP A 94 -9.48 -7.78 14.29
N LEU A 95 -9.12 -7.58 13.03
CA LEU A 95 -8.66 -6.30 12.50
C LEU A 95 -9.81 -5.28 12.35
N ILE A 96 -11.01 -5.72 11.95
CA ILE A 96 -12.13 -4.82 11.60
C ILE A 96 -12.65 -3.98 12.77
N LYS A 97 -12.37 -4.39 14.02
CA LYS A 97 -12.84 -3.74 15.26
C LYS A 97 -11.76 -2.89 15.93
N LEU A 98 -10.57 -2.79 15.36
CA LEU A 98 -9.44 -2.08 15.98
C LEU A 98 -9.31 -0.64 15.45
N PRO A 99 -9.13 0.36 16.32
CA PRO A 99 -8.77 1.72 15.91
C PRO A 99 -7.30 1.78 15.45
N PHE A 100 -6.93 2.84 14.74
CA PHE A 100 -5.65 3.05 14.06
C PHE A 100 -4.42 2.48 14.78
N GLU A 101 -4.14 2.91 16.03
CA GLU A 101 -2.92 2.49 16.75
C GLU A 101 -2.88 0.98 17.00
N LYS A 102 -4.01 0.41 17.46
CA LYS A 102 -4.12 -1.04 17.73
C LYS A 102 -4.11 -1.84 16.44
N LEU A 103 -4.77 -1.32 15.40
CA LEU A 103 -4.79 -1.92 14.08
C LEU A 103 -3.37 -1.99 13.50
N LEU A 104 -2.62 -0.90 13.53
CA LEU A 104 -1.25 -0.87 13.04
C LEU A 104 -0.32 -1.80 13.85
N HIS A 105 -0.53 -1.88 15.16
CA HIS A 105 0.18 -2.84 16.00
C HIS A 105 -0.13 -4.28 15.61
N ALA A 106 -1.40 -4.62 15.39
CA ALA A 106 -1.83 -5.97 14.98
C ALA A 106 -1.29 -6.35 13.59
N LEU A 107 -1.29 -5.42 12.64
CA LEU A 107 -0.74 -5.63 11.29
C LEU A 107 0.78 -5.85 11.27
N LYS A 108 1.49 -5.42 12.31
CA LYS A 108 2.93 -5.66 12.50
C LYS A 108 3.23 -6.92 13.31
N ASN A 109 2.24 -7.47 14.03
CA ASN A 109 2.41 -8.57 14.97
C ASN A 109 1.27 -9.59 14.82
N PHE A 110 1.25 -10.33 13.71
CA PHE A 110 0.23 -11.37 13.51
C PHE A 110 0.36 -12.51 14.55
N PRO A 111 -0.76 -13.15 14.92
CA PRO A 111 -0.72 -14.30 15.81
C PRO A 111 -0.03 -15.50 15.13
N ALA A 112 0.65 -16.34 15.91
CA ALA A 112 1.36 -17.51 15.40
C ALA A 112 0.45 -18.46 14.59
N GLU A 113 -0.83 -18.54 14.95
CA GLU A 113 -1.82 -19.35 14.23
C GLU A 113 -2.03 -18.89 12.77
N ALA A 114 -2.02 -17.57 12.54
CA ALA A 114 -2.10 -17.01 11.18
C ALA A 114 -0.84 -17.29 10.35
N MET A 115 0.28 -17.62 11.01
CA MET A 115 1.56 -17.93 10.40
C MET A 115 1.81 -19.43 10.24
N ASN A 116 0.80 -20.27 10.43
CA ASN A 116 0.93 -21.71 10.19
C ASN A 116 0.98 -21.97 8.66
N PRO A 117 2.07 -22.52 8.09
CA PRO A 117 2.22 -22.72 6.65
C PRO A 117 1.14 -23.63 6.05
N ASP A 118 0.69 -24.64 6.80
CA ASP A 118 -0.30 -25.62 6.33
C ASP A 118 -1.71 -25.04 6.24
N LYS A 119 -1.95 -23.90 6.89
CA LYS A 119 -3.21 -23.14 6.78
C LYS A 119 -3.07 -21.95 5.84
N LEU A 120 -1.96 -21.23 5.96
CA LEU A 120 -1.73 -19.96 5.26
C LEU A 120 -1.50 -20.16 3.76
N LEU A 121 -0.68 -21.12 3.34
CA LEU A 121 -0.35 -21.29 1.92
C LEU A 121 -1.54 -21.79 1.10
N PRO A 122 -2.34 -22.78 1.55
CA PRO A 122 -3.57 -23.15 0.84
C PRO A 122 -4.55 -22.00 0.73
N LEU A 123 -4.67 -21.19 1.79
CA LEU A 123 -5.50 -19.99 1.80
C LEU A 123 -5.01 -18.97 0.75
N ALA A 124 -3.70 -18.72 0.69
CA ALA A 124 -3.07 -17.83 -0.27
C ALA A 124 -3.32 -18.28 -1.72
N PHE A 125 -3.12 -19.56 -2.03
CA PHE A 125 -3.32 -20.08 -3.39
C PHE A 125 -4.79 -20.09 -3.84
N SER A 126 -5.75 -20.06 -2.90
CA SER A 126 -7.17 -19.88 -3.24
C SER A 126 -7.49 -18.50 -3.85
N ILE A 127 -6.63 -17.50 -3.62
CA ILE A 127 -6.86 -16.11 -4.02
C ILE A 127 -6.26 -15.86 -5.41
N LYS A 128 -7.10 -15.58 -6.40
CA LYS A 128 -6.69 -15.48 -7.82
C LYS A 128 -6.29 -14.05 -8.23
N VAL A 129 -5.07 -13.65 -7.93
CA VAL A 129 -4.63 -12.25 -8.15
C VAL A 129 -4.04 -11.94 -9.53
N SER A 130 -3.63 -12.94 -10.33
CA SER A 130 -2.83 -12.74 -11.56
C SER A 130 -3.43 -11.70 -12.53
N LYS A 131 -4.69 -11.87 -12.93
CA LYS A 131 -5.33 -10.95 -13.90
C LYS A 131 -5.43 -9.52 -13.35
N ARG A 132 -5.74 -9.39 -12.06
CA ARG A 132 -5.90 -8.09 -11.39
C ARG A 132 -4.58 -7.37 -11.22
N LEU A 133 -3.50 -8.08 -10.90
CA LEU A 133 -2.16 -7.49 -10.83
C LEU A 133 -1.78 -6.83 -12.17
N GLU A 134 -2.00 -7.52 -13.29
CA GLU A 134 -1.71 -6.95 -14.62
C GLU A 134 -2.58 -5.72 -14.94
N GLU A 135 -3.86 -5.75 -14.55
CA GLU A 135 -4.76 -4.60 -14.71
C GLU A 135 -4.30 -3.39 -13.88
N PHE A 136 -3.99 -3.61 -12.60
CA PHE A 136 -3.55 -2.55 -11.70
C PHE A 136 -2.16 -2.01 -12.05
N LYS A 137 -1.26 -2.87 -12.57
CA LYS A 137 0.05 -2.44 -13.08
C LYS A 137 -0.11 -1.44 -14.23
N ARG A 138 -0.91 -1.80 -15.24
CA ARG A 138 -1.18 -0.92 -16.39
C ARG A 138 -1.82 0.41 -15.97
N GLU A 139 -2.73 0.36 -14.99
CA GLU A 139 -3.37 1.57 -14.46
C GLU A 139 -2.36 2.45 -13.70
N TYR A 140 -1.45 1.86 -12.94
CA TYR A 140 -0.39 2.57 -12.22
C TYR A 140 0.60 3.26 -13.20
N GLU A 141 1.04 2.55 -14.24
CA GLU A 141 1.92 3.08 -15.29
C GLU A 141 1.27 4.27 -16.00
N LYS A 142 0.00 4.15 -16.42
CA LYS A 142 -0.76 5.24 -17.04
C LYS A 142 -0.88 6.49 -16.17
N ARG A 143 -0.96 6.34 -14.84
CA ARG A 143 -1.01 7.48 -13.92
C ARG A 143 0.34 8.19 -13.82
N LYS A 144 1.44 7.45 -13.91
CA LYS A 144 2.80 7.99 -13.90
C LYS A 144 3.15 8.76 -15.18
N GLU A 145 2.56 8.36 -16.31
CA GLU A 145 2.77 8.97 -17.62
C GLU A 145 1.96 10.26 -17.85
N ARG A 146 0.97 10.59 -17.00
CA ARG A 146 0.24 11.86 -17.13
C ARG A 146 1.19 13.03 -16.84
N PRO A 147 1.45 13.93 -17.80
CA PRO A 147 2.24 15.12 -17.53
C PRO A 147 1.53 15.94 -16.45
N PHE A 148 2.27 16.42 -15.45
CA PHE A 148 1.78 17.51 -14.61
C PHE A 148 1.34 18.65 -15.54
N PRO A 149 0.13 19.22 -15.39
CA PRO A 149 -0.24 20.38 -16.19
C PRO A 149 0.79 21.49 -15.94
N HIS A 150 1.54 21.81 -17.01
CA HIS A 150 2.55 22.86 -16.99
C HIS A 150 1.92 24.18 -16.53
N SER A 151 2.48 24.72 -15.43
CA SER A 151 2.54 26.15 -15.05
C SER A 151 1.23 26.96 -15.07
N LEU A 152 0.86 27.46 -13.88
CA LEU A 152 0.03 28.67 -13.74
C LEU A 152 0.56 29.77 -14.69
N PRO A 153 -0.32 30.53 -15.37
CA PRO A 153 0.15 31.67 -16.15
C PRO A 153 0.89 32.63 -15.23
N SER A 154 2.13 32.96 -15.60
CA SER A 154 2.90 34.00 -14.95
C SER A 154 2.06 35.28 -14.94
N VAL A 155 1.67 35.75 -13.77
CA VAL A 155 1.08 37.08 -13.60
C VAL A 155 2.14 38.07 -14.07
N SER A 156 1.94 38.63 -15.26
CA SER A 156 2.75 39.74 -15.76
C SER A 156 2.65 40.89 -14.77
N SER A 157 3.79 41.28 -14.19
CA SER A 157 3.93 42.47 -13.36
C SER A 157 3.80 43.73 -14.22
N SER A 158 2.60 44.01 -14.70
CA SER A 158 2.26 45.25 -15.40
C SER A 158 0.77 45.48 -15.27
N SER A 159 0.37 46.03 -14.12
CA SER A 159 -0.79 46.92 -13.92
C SER A 159 -1.06 47.01 -12.41
N ILE A 160 -0.23 47.77 -11.68
CA ILE A 160 -0.70 48.39 -10.45
C ILE A 160 -1.15 49.80 -10.87
N PRO A 161 -2.44 50.13 -10.87
CA PRO A 161 -2.88 51.51 -10.98
C PRO A 161 -2.55 52.21 -9.66
N SER A 162 -1.73 53.26 -9.73
CA SER A 162 -1.42 54.15 -8.61
C SER A 162 -2.72 54.80 -8.11
N HIS A 163 -3.33 54.27 -7.06
CA HIS A 163 -4.44 54.94 -6.39
C HIS A 163 -3.88 55.97 -5.40
N ASN A 164 -4.37 57.21 -5.56
CA ASN A 164 -4.04 58.42 -4.81
C ASN A 164 -3.91 58.21 -3.29
N LEU A 165 -2.79 58.67 -2.72
CA LEU A 165 -2.70 58.98 -1.29
C LEU A 165 -3.38 60.31 -1.01
N ALA A 166 -4.33 60.25 -0.08
CA ALA A 166 -4.61 61.25 0.96
C ALA A 166 -4.75 62.72 0.51
N GLY A 167 -5.98 63.09 0.18
CA GLY A 167 -6.52 64.40 0.50
C GLY A 167 -7.89 64.20 1.15
N LEU A 168 -7.97 64.34 2.47
CA LEU A 168 -9.14 64.87 3.18
C LEU A 168 -8.72 65.12 4.64
N GLU A 169 -8.65 66.40 4.97
CA GLU A 169 -8.95 67.08 6.25
C GLU A 169 -8.20 66.66 7.53
#